data_AF-A0A2G8K2Q2-F1
#
_entry.id   AF-A0A2G8K2Q2-F1
#
_cell.length_a   1.000
_cell.length_b   1.000
_cell.length_c   1.000
_cell.angle_alpha   90.00
_cell.angle_beta   90.00
_cell.angle_gamma   90.00
#
_symmetry.space_group_name_H-M   'P 1'
#
loop_
_entity.id
_entity.type
_entity.pdbx_description
1 polymer ?
#
loop_
_entity_poly.entity_id
_entity_poly.type
_entity_poly.pdbx_seq_one_letter_code
_entity_poly.pdbx_strand_id
1 'polypeptide(L)'
;MAAGGIDSADVGLQFLHCGASVLQVCSAIHNQDYTLVDDYITGLKTLLYLQTLQDLEDWDGQSPPTVRHQKGKSIPKVIDIIGKSLPSFGPYLEERLQVISEYKKSHDLLDESLNPDQSRPVKQPKMDAPTIKDMIGQALDKIGSYGDLNNKEQVVAMIDPEMCINCGKCYMTCNDSGYQAIKFDPKTHLPFVTKDCTGCTLCVSVCPIIDCIKMLPRTTPYKPYRGIQPANKKLIKVQKFIFVGFSVEHFSLIVWGTSENRSNQIIKKFCECSQRRRGEGREKGEAERLILLMELNVSV
;
A
#
# COMPACT_ATOMS: atom_id res chain seq x y z
N MET A 1 16.70 16.34 14.86
CA MET A 1 16.17 17.47 14.06
C MET A 1 15.82 16.92 12.69
N ALA A 2 14.59 17.14 12.22
CA ALA A 2 14.14 16.71 10.89
C ALA A 2 13.99 17.91 9.95
N ALA A 3 14.33 17.71 8.68
CA ALA A 3 14.16 18.68 7.61
C ALA A 3 13.82 17.93 6.32
N GLY A 4 12.86 18.43 5.54
CA GLY A 4 12.51 17.86 4.23
C GLY A 4 11.01 17.72 4.03
N GLY A 5 10.41 18.62 3.25
CA GLY A 5 8.99 18.51 2.86
C GLY A 5 7.97 18.76 3.98
N ILE A 6 8.37 19.32 5.13
CA ILE A 6 7.44 19.67 6.21
C ILE A 6 6.67 20.93 5.81
N ASP A 7 5.35 20.78 5.60
CA ASP A 7 4.47 21.83 5.10
C ASP A 7 3.15 21.98 5.88
N SER A 8 2.95 21.18 6.94
CA SER A 8 1.74 21.18 7.75
C SER A 8 2.00 20.58 9.14
N ALA A 9 1.07 20.80 10.07
CA ALA A 9 1.12 20.19 11.41
C ALA A 9 1.04 18.65 11.36
N ASP A 10 0.25 18.09 10.43
CA ASP A 10 0.10 16.64 10.26
C ASP A 10 1.41 15.99 9.80
N VAL A 11 2.03 16.51 8.74
CA VAL A 11 3.34 16.06 8.27
C VAL A 11 4.40 16.25 9.36
N GLY A 12 4.36 17.37 10.09
CA GLY A 12 5.22 17.60 11.24
C GLY A 12 5.09 16.51 12.32
N LEU A 13 3.85 16.12 12.66
CA LEU A 13 3.57 15.05 13.60
C LEU A 13 4.11 13.69 13.10
N GLN A 14 4.04 13.40 11.80
CA GLN A 14 4.65 12.19 11.22
C GLN A 14 6.17 12.13 11.46
N PHE A 15 6.88 13.26 11.35
CA PHE A 15 8.31 13.31 11.68
C PHE A 15 8.59 13.10 13.17
N LEU A 16 7.72 13.61 14.05
CA LEU A 16 7.81 13.34 15.49
C LEU A 16 7.60 11.85 15.77
N HIS A 17 6.57 11.23 15.19
CA HIS A 17 6.33 9.79 15.29
C HIS A 17 7.51 8.95 14.80
N CYS A 18 8.27 9.44 13.81
CA CYS A 18 9.50 8.81 13.31
C CYS A 18 10.77 9.12 14.15
N GLY A 19 10.64 9.79 15.29
CA GLY A 19 11.73 10.01 16.26
C GLY A 19 12.39 11.38 16.22
N ALA A 20 11.94 12.32 15.38
CA ALA A 20 12.45 13.69 15.40
C ALA A 20 11.96 14.45 16.64
N SER A 21 12.80 15.31 17.22
CA SER A 21 12.39 16.17 18.35
C SER A 21 12.12 17.62 17.97
N VAL A 22 12.62 18.06 16.81
CA VAL A 22 12.51 19.43 16.29
C VAL A 22 12.38 19.36 14.78
N LEU A 23 11.54 20.24 14.22
CA LEU A 23 11.17 20.30 12.81
C LEU A 23 11.71 21.58 12.17
N GLN A 24 12.42 21.46 11.06
CA GLN A 24 12.94 22.57 10.27
C GLN A 24 12.15 22.70 8.96
N VAL A 25 11.76 23.94 8.63
CA VAL A 25 10.93 24.27 7.48
C VAL A 25 11.67 25.23 6.56
N CYS A 26 11.58 25.00 5.24
CA CYS A 26 12.20 25.86 4.23
C CYS A 26 11.28 26.00 3.01
N SER A 27 11.07 24.92 2.25
CA SER A 27 10.28 24.95 1.01
C SER A 27 8.84 25.44 1.22
N ALA A 28 8.19 25.09 2.33
CA ALA A 28 6.84 25.57 2.62
C ALA A 28 6.79 27.10 2.83
N ILE A 29 7.80 27.68 3.47
CA ILE A 29 7.92 29.14 3.63
C ILE A 29 8.13 29.80 2.27
N HIS A 30 8.97 29.22 1.39
CA HIS A 30 9.16 29.74 0.04
C HIS A 30 7.87 29.68 -0.81
N ASN A 31 7.02 28.68 -0.58
CA ASN A 31 5.74 28.56 -1.28
C ASN A 31 4.67 29.52 -0.74
N GLN A 32 4.87 30.09 0.45
CA GLN A 32 3.91 30.94 1.13
C GLN A 32 4.63 32.10 1.83
N ASP A 33 4.62 32.15 3.16
CA ASP A 33 5.21 33.18 3.99
C ASP A 33 5.36 32.67 5.44
N TYR A 34 5.86 33.52 6.36
CA TYR A 34 6.12 33.12 7.75
C TYR A 34 4.87 32.90 8.61
N THR A 35 3.67 33.30 8.17
CA THR A 35 2.42 33.11 8.93
C THR A 35 2.00 31.65 9.03
N LEU A 36 2.59 30.75 8.23
CA LEU A 36 2.43 29.30 8.34
C LEU A 36 2.71 28.77 9.75
N VAL A 37 3.54 29.46 10.54
CA VAL A 37 3.82 29.05 11.92
C VAL A 37 2.55 29.00 12.78
N ASP A 38 1.58 29.88 12.55
CA ASP A 38 0.33 29.91 13.30
C ASP A 38 -0.55 28.69 12.98
N ASP A 39 -0.61 28.29 11.71
CA ASP A 39 -1.29 27.08 11.26
C ASP A 39 -0.62 25.82 11.87
N TYR A 40 0.72 25.77 11.86
CA TYR A 40 1.43 24.62 12.43
C TYR A 40 1.19 24.48 13.94
N ILE A 41 1.21 25.60 14.68
CA ILE A 41 0.97 25.59 16.13
C ILE A 41 -0.47 25.18 16.43
N THR A 42 -1.46 25.76 15.74
CA THR A 42 -2.88 25.46 15.99
C THR A 42 -3.26 24.05 15.54
N GLY A 43 -2.77 23.61 14.39
CA GLY A 43 -2.95 22.25 13.88
C GLY A 43 -2.36 21.20 14.82
N LEU A 44 -1.13 21.42 15.33
CA LEU A 44 -0.48 20.46 16.23
C LEU A 44 -1.19 20.38 17.58
N LYS A 45 -1.59 21.52 18.14
CA LYS A 45 -2.43 21.55 19.36
C LYS A 45 -3.74 20.79 19.16
N THR A 46 -4.37 20.95 18.00
CA THR A 46 -5.63 20.28 17.67
C THR A 46 -5.43 18.76 17.58
N LEU A 47 -4.39 18.29 16.87
CA LEU A 47 -4.08 16.86 16.76
C LEU A 47 -3.86 16.20 18.12
N LEU A 48 -3.11 16.84 19.02
CA LEU A 48 -2.89 16.34 20.38
C LEU A 48 -4.18 16.38 21.23
N TYR A 49 -4.98 17.43 21.08
CA TYR A 49 -6.26 17.56 21.79
C TYR A 49 -7.27 16.51 21.36
N LEU A 50 -7.37 16.21 20.06
CA LEU A 50 -8.32 15.22 19.54
C LEU A 50 -8.05 13.80 20.07
N GLN A 51 -6.80 13.45 20.37
CA GLN A 51 -6.45 12.17 20.99
C GLN A 51 -7.03 12.01 22.41
N THR A 52 -7.41 13.10 23.09
CA THR A 52 -8.06 13.05 24.41
C THR A 52 -9.55 12.73 24.36
N LEU A 53 -10.15 12.79 23.16
CA LEU A 53 -11.58 12.66 22.93
C LEU A 53 -11.92 11.25 22.43
N GLN A 54 -12.40 10.39 23.33
CA GLN A 54 -12.84 9.03 23.00
C GLN A 54 -13.95 8.99 21.93
N ASP A 55 -14.83 9.99 21.89
CA ASP A 55 -15.92 10.03 20.91
C ASP A 55 -15.44 10.30 19.47
N LEU A 56 -14.14 10.52 19.27
CA LEU A 56 -13.50 10.80 17.99
C LEU A 56 -12.37 9.81 17.67
N GLU A 57 -12.34 8.65 18.33
CA GLU A 57 -11.32 7.60 18.07
C GLU A 57 -11.30 7.13 16.60
N ASP A 58 -12.45 7.18 15.92
CA ASP A 58 -12.59 6.78 14.51
C ASP A 58 -12.10 7.85 13.51
N TRP A 59 -11.66 9.02 13.99
CA TRP A 59 -11.13 10.09 13.13
C TRP A 59 -9.65 9.86 12.82
N ASP A 60 -9.26 10.18 11.59
CA ASP A 60 -7.84 10.21 11.21
C ASP A 60 -7.31 11.63 11.42
N GLY A 61 -6.78 11.88 12.62
CA GLY A 61 -6.39 13.21 13.05
C GLY A 61 -7.57 14.17 13.04
N GLN A 62 -7.54 15.18 12.18
CA GLN A 62 -8.63 16.15 12.01
C GLN A 62 -9.68 15.72 10.96
N SER A 63 -9.50 14.58 10.31
CA SER A 63 -10.39 14.10 9.26
C SER A 63 -11.47 13.19 9.85
N PRO A 64 -12.77 13.56 9.74
CA PRO A 64 -13.85 12.64 10.10
C PRO A 64 -13.84 11.42 9.18
N PRO A 65 -14.34 10.26 9.66
CA PRO A 65 -14.49 9.09 8.83
C PRO A 65 -15.37 9.41 7.62
N THR A 66 -14.89 9.06 6.43
CA THR A 66 -15.54 9.41 5.17
C THR A 66 -16.92 8.75 5.08
N VAL A 67 -17.95 9.59 5.10
CA VAL A 67 -19.33 9.17 4.86
C VAL A 67 -19.57 8.91 3.38
N ARG A 68 -20.48 7.99 3.06
CA ARG A 68 -20.92 7.77 1.68
C ARG A 68 -21.48 9.06 1.09
N HIS A 69 -20.83 9.58 0.08
CA HIS A 69 -21.19 10.86 -0.52
C HIS A 69 -21.14 10.83 -2.04
N GLN A 70 -21.92 11.70 -2.67
CA GLN A 70 -21.73 12.08 -4.06
C GLN A 70 -21.61 13.59 -4.13
N LYS A 71 -20.51 14.09 -4.71
CA LYS A 71 -20.16 15.53 -4.71
C LYS A 71 -20.18 16.16 -3.31
N GLY A 72 -19.71 15.44 -2.30
CA GLY A 72 -19.67 15.88 -0.90
C GLY A 72 -21.02 15.89 -0.15
N LYS A 73 -22.12 15.50 -0.81
CA LYS A 73 -23.44 15.39 -0.16
C LYS A 73 -23.68 13.97 0.29
N SER A 74 -24.18 13.81 1.52
CA SER A 74 -24.65 12.52 1.99
C SER A 74 -25.79 12.03 1.10
N ILE A 75 -25.71 10.76 0.74
CA ILE A 75 -26.66 10.15 -0.18
C ILE A 75 -27.73 9.41 0.64
N PRO A 76 -29.05 9.63 0.40
CA PRO A 76 -30.08 8.73 0.88
C PRO A 76 -29.78 7.32 0.39
N LYS A 77 -29.94 6.30 1.24
CA LYS A 77 -29.54 4.91 0.94
C LYS A 77 -30.40 4.28 -0.17
N VAL A 78 -30.21 4.67 -1.42
CA VAL A 78 -30.92 4.10 -2.59
C VAL A 78 -30.67 2.59 -2.69
N ILE A 79 -29.46 2.15 -2.33
CA ILE A 79 -29.13 0.72 -2.24
C ILE A 79 -29.94 -0.02 -1.18
N ASP A 80 -30.29 0.63 -0.06
CA ASP A 80 -31.13 0.03 0.98
C ASP A 80 -32.62 0.04 0.58
N ILE A 81 -33.01 0.94 -0.33
CA ILE A 81 -34.38 1.04 -0.86
C ILE A 81 -34.64 0.00 -1.97
N ILE A 82 -33.71 -0.16 -2.92
CA ILE A 82 -33.90 -0.98 -4.13
C ILE A 82 -33.08 -2.30 -4.08
N GLY A 83 -32.07 -2.39 -3.22
CA GLY A 83 -31.13 -3.52 -3.19
C GLY A 83 -30.15 -3.53 -4.38
N LYS A 84 -30.11 -2.46 -5.19
CA LYS A 84 -29.26 -2.34 -6.38
C LYS A 84 -28.58 -0.97 -6.41
N SER A 85 -27.33 -0.94 -6.87
CA SER A 85 -26.60 0.31 -7.09
C SER A 85 -26.91 0.87 -8.48
N LEU A 86 -27.46 2.08 -8.52
CA LEU A 86 -27.74 2.82 -9.75
C LEU A 86 -26.69 3.93 -9.94
N PRO A 87 -25.96 3.96 -11.07
CA PRO A 87 -25.00 5.01 -11.33
C PRO A 87 -25.69 6.37 -11.52
N SER A 88 -24.93 7.45 -11.35
CA SER A 88 -25.48 8.82 -11.34
C SER A 88 -25.54 9.47 -12.74
N PHE A 89 -25.84 8.72 -13.80
CA PHE A 89 -25.92 9.26 -15.17
C PHE A 89 -26.99 8.55 -16.02
N GLY A 90 -27.43 9.23 -17.09
CA GLY A 90 -28.34 8.68 -18.09
C GLY A 90 -29.69 8.21 -17.50
N PRO A 91 -30.27 7.10 -17.99
CA PRO A 91 -31.57 6.62 -17.51
C PRO A 91 -31.53 6.20 -16.03
N TYR A 92 -30.37 5.75 -15.55
CA TYR A 92 -30.19 5.36 -14.14
C TYR A 92 -30.31 6.56 -13.19
N LEU A 93 -29.90 7.76 -13.64
CA LEU A 93 -30.08 8.97 -12.85
C LEU A 93 -31.56 9.33 -12.72
N GLU A 94 -32.34 9.16 -13.80
CA GLU A 94 -33.79 9.40 -13.78
C GLU A 94 -34.50 8.44 -12.81
N GLU A 95 -34.20 7.13 -12.90
CA GLU A 95 -34.71 6.11 -11.97
C GLU A 95 -34.33 6.44 -10.52
N ARG A 96 -33.07 6.85 -10.29
CA ARG A 96 -32.59 7.25 -8.98
C ARG A 96 -33.33 8.47 -8.44
N LEU A 97 -33.59 9.47 -9.28
CA LEU A 97 -34.35 10.66 -8.91
C LEU A 97 -35.82 10.34 -8.63
N GLN A 98 -36.43 9.43 -9.38
CA GLN A 98 -37.78 8.93 -9.14
C GLN A 98 -37.88 8.25 -7.77
N VAL A 99 -36.98 7.32 -7.47
CA VAL A 99 -36.94 6.62 -6.17
C VAL A 99 -36.74 7.61 -5.02
N ILE A 100 -35.83 8.57 -5.16
CA ILE A 100 -35.62 9.59 -4.13
C ILE A 100 -36.86 10.48 -3.97
N SER A 101 -37.55 10.82 -5.06
CA SER A 101 -38.79 11.59 -5.04
C SER A 101 -39.90 10.83 -4.31
N GLU A 102 -40.07 9.53 -4.61
CA GLU A 102 -41.03 8.65 -3.95
C GLU A 102 -40.71 8.48 -2.47
N TYR A 103 -39.44 8.23 -2.12
CA TYR A 103 -38.96 8.17 -0.74
C TYR A 103 -39.28 9.46 0.02
N LYS A 104 -39.02 10.62 -0.57
CA LYS A 104 -39.31 11.91 0.06
C LYS A 104 -40.80 12.21 0.19
N LYS A 105 -41.64 11.66 -0.69
CA LYS A 105 -43.11 11.78 -0.57
C LYS A 105 -43.68 10.87 0.50
N SER A 106 -43.08 9.70 0.70
CA SER A 106 -43.54 8.72 1.70
C SER A 106 -43.04 9.04 3.12
N HIS A 107 -41.88 9.68 3.25
CA HIS A 107 -41.32 10.04 4.54
C HIS A 107 -41.87 11.38 5.02
N ASP A 108 -42.45 11.37 6.23
CA ASP A 108 -42.83 12.60 6.90
C ASP A 108 -41.57 13.32 7.42
N LEU A 109 -41.27 14.48 6.85
CA LEU A 109 -40.14 15.30 7.26
C LEU A 109 -40.37 16.06 8.56
N LEU A 110 -41.61 16.09 9.05
CA LEU A 110 -42.03 16.77 10.27
C LEU A 110 -42.25 15.81 11.44
N ASP A 111 -41.92 14.53 11.26
CA ASP A 111 -41.99 13.53 12.31
C ASP A 111 -41.13 13.99 13.51
N GLU A 112 -41.72 14.00 14.71
CA GLU A 112 -41.06 14.44 15.93
C GLU A 112 -39.82 13.61 16.27
N SER A 113 -39.73 12.36 15.77
CA SER A 113 -38.56 11.50 15.91
C SER A 113 -37.32 12.02 15.14
N LEU A 114 -37.52 12.89 14.15
CA LEU A 114 -36.45 13.54 13.40
C LEU A 114 -35.99 14.85 14.04
N ASN A 115 -36.67 15.30 15.10
CA ASN A 115 -36.26 16.52 15.78
C ASN A 115 -34.85 16.33 16.36
N PRO A 116 -33.96 17.31 16.16
CA PRO A 116 -32.62 17.24 16.72
C PRO A 116 -32.70 17.29 18.25
N ASP A 117 -31.72 16.66 18.90
CA ASP A 117 -31.54 16.81 20.33
C ASP A 117 -31.43 18.30 20.70
N GLN A 118 -32.22 18.73 21.69
CA GLN A 118 -32.30 20.13 22.11
C GLN A 118 -31.00 20.64 22.76
N SER A 119 -30.10 19.73 23.16
CA SER A 119 -28.82 20.04 23.76
C SER A 119 -27.68 19.43 22.95
N ARG A 120 -26.71 20.27 22.57
CA ARG A 120 -25.42 19.84 22.01
C ARG A 120 -24.36 20.02 23.09
N PRO A 121 -24.09 19.02 23.94
CA PRO A 121 -23.06 19.13 24.97
C PRO A 121 -21.68 19.28 24.32
N VAL A 122 -20.81 20.06 24.96
CA VAL A 122 -19.40 20.18 24.57
C VAL A 122 -18.69 18.88 24.94
N LYS A 123 -17.99 18.26 23.98
CA LYS A 123 -17.17 17.08 24.22
C LYS A 123 -16.04 17.43 25.18
N GLN A 124 -15.91 16.66 26.26
CA GLN A 124 -14.91 16.89 27.30
C GLN A 124 -13.74 15.89 27.14
N PRO A 125 -12.50 16.32 27.40
CA PRO A 125 -11.35 15.40 27.41
C PRO A 125 -11.51 14.37 28.53
N LYS A 126 -11.29 13.09 28.21
CA LYS A 126 -11.33 12.01 29.22
C LYS A 126 -9.96 11.73 29.83
N MET A 127 -8.89 12.23 29.21
CA MET A 127 -7.51 12.09 29.64
C MET A 127 -6.73 13.37 29.36
N ASP A 128 -5.55 13.48 29.98
CA ASP A 128 -4.65 14.60 29.74
C ASP A 128 -4.11 14.58 28.31
N ALA A 129 -3.94 15.77 27.73
CA ALA A 129 -3.39 15.89 26.39
C ALA A 129 -1.93 15.42 26.38
N PRO A 130 -1.54 14.57 25.42
CA PRO A 130 -0.18 14.09 25.32
C PRO A 130 0.76 15.24 24.98
N THR A 131 1.98 15.15 25.48
CA THR A 131 3.02 16.11 25.18
C THR A 131 3.76 15.71 23.90
N ILE A 132 4.52 16.63 23.34
CA ILE A 132 5.40 16.34 22.20
C ILE A 132 6.36 15.19 22.52
N LYS A 133 6.83 15.07 23.77
CA LYS A 133 7.73 13.98 24.17
C LYS A 133 7.08 12.61 24.05
N ASP A 134 5.78 12.52 24.34
CA ASP A 134 5.02 11.27 24.28
C ASP A 134 4.77 10.82 22.84
N MET A 135 4.78 11.76 21.88
CA MET A 135 4.63 11.49 20.45
C MET A 135 5.92 11.02 19.78
N ILE A 136 7.08 11.34 20.35
CA ILE A 136 8.37 11.05 19.71
C ILE A 136 8.58 9.53 19.62
N GLY A 137 8.70 9.01 18.41
CA GLY A 137 9.06 7.61 18.16
C GLY A 137 7.90 6.61 18.18
N GLN A 138 6.64 7.05 18.28
CA GLN A 138 5.48 6.13 18.34
C GLN A 138 5.32 5.23 17.10
N ALA A 139 5.81 5.64 15.93
CA ALA A 139 5.72 4.83 14.72
C ALA A 139 6.84 3.79 14.58
N LEU A 140 7.89 3.86 15.41
CA LEU A 140 9.09 3.02 15.25
C LEU A 140 8.79 1.52 15.40
N ASP A 141 7.85 1.15 16.28
CA ASP A 141 7.42 -0.24 16.49
C ASP A 141 6.72 -0.85 15.26
N LYS A 142 6.29 -0.02 14.29
CA LYS A 142 5.66 -0.46 13.04
C LYS A 142 6.65 -0.62 11.89
N ILE A 143 7.91 -0.24 12.08
CA ILE A 143 8.95 -0.29 11.06
C ILE A 143 9.85 -1.50 11.33
N GLY A 144 9.98 -2.38 10.35
CA GLY A 144 10.78 -3.60 10.46
C GLY A 144 11.29 -4.09 9.11
N SER A 145 11.90 -5.28 9.12
CA SER A 145 12.30 -5.96 7.90
C SER A 145 11.09 -6.56 7.17
N TYR A 146 11.24 -6.89 5.89
CA TYR A 146 10.20 -7.60 5.16
C TYR A 146 9.83 -8.95 5.82
N GLY A 147 10.78 -9.61 6.50
CA GLY A 147 10.54 -10.88 7.18
C GLY A 147 9.61 -10.76 8.38
N ASP A 148 9.48 -9.57 8.96
CA ASP A 148 8.60 -9.29 10.10
C ASP A 148 7.14 -9.10 9.67
N LEU A 149 6.89 -8.93 8.36
CA LEU A 149 5.56 -8.75 7.79
C LEU A 149 4.85 -10.09 7.59
N ASN A 150 3.58 -10.17 8.00
CA ASN A 150 2.79 -11.39 7.88
C ASN A 150 2.26 -11.58 6.45
N ASN A 151 2.89 -12.49 5.69
CA ASN A 151 2.44 -12.83 4.34
C ASN A 151 1.16 -13.69 4.27
N LYS A 152 0.59 -14.11 5.41
CA LYS A 152 -0.67 -14.86 5.47
C LYS A 152 -1.88 -13.93 5.63
N GLU A 153 -1.69 -12.77 6.23
CA GLU A 153 -2.72 -11.74 6.42
C GLU A 153 -2.89 -10.92 5.15
N GLN A 154 -3.57 -11.53 4.17
CA GLN A 154 -3.83 -10.90 2.88
C GLN A 154 -5.11 -10.08 2.93
N VAL A 155 -5.15 -9.03 2.11
CA VAL A 155 -6.31 -8.15 1.95
C VAL A 155 -6.83 -8.19 0.52
N VAL A 156 -8.07 -7.77 0.32
CA VAL A 156 -8.69 -7.60 -0.99
C VAL A 156 -9.37 -6.24 -1.07
N ALA A 157 -9.38 -5.65 -2.26
CA ALA A 157 -10.05 -4.39 -2.50
C ALA A 157 -11.58 -4.58 -2.53
N MET A 158 -12.30 -3.71 -1.85
CA MET A 158 -13.76 -3.61 -1.88
C MET A 158 -14.14 -2.21 -2.34
N ILE A 159 -14.93 -2.13 -3.41
CA ILE A 159 -15.37 -0.86 -4.00
C ILE A 159 -16.78 -0.56 -3.53
N ASP A 160 -17.02 0.66 -3.04
CA ASP A 160 -18.35 1.15 -2.75
C ASP A 160 -18.99 1.72 -4.03
N PRO A 161 -20.03 1.08 -4.59
CA PRO A 161 -20.63 1.52 -5.85
C PRO A 161 -21.40 2.84 -5.71
N GLU A 162 -21.83 3.24 -4.50
CA GLU A 162 -22.56 4.49 -4.28
C GLU A 162 -21.63 5.72 -4.27
N MET A 163 -20.35 5.53 -3.89
CA MET A 163 -19.32 6.57 -3.97
C MET A 163 -18.61 6.60 -5.33
N CYS A 164 -18.83 5.59 -6.17
CA CYS A 164 -18.16 5.47 -7.45
C CYS A 164 -18.62 6.55 -8.43
N ILE A 165 -17.67 7.18 -9.12
CA ILE A 165 -17.92 8.14 -10.20
C ILE A 165 -17.68 7.55 -11.60
N ASN A 166 -17.63 6.22 -11.72
CA ASN A 166 -17.62 5.50 -13.00
C ASN A 166 -16.41 5.78 -13.92
N CYS A 167 -15.29 6.29 -13.39
CA CYS A 167 -14.14 6.71 -14.19
C CYS A 167 -13.30 5.55 -14.80
N GLY A 168 -13.45 4.32 -14.29
CA GLY A 168 -12.71 3.15 -14.77
C GLY A 168 -11.20 3.13 -14.46
N LYS A 169 -10.65 4.09 -13.71
CA LYS A 169 -9.21 4.12 -13.37
C LYS A 169 -8.73 2.86 -12.64
N CYS A 170 -9.51 2.39 -11.68
CA CYS A 170 -9.22 1.14 -10.97
C CYS A 170 -9.13 -0.07 -11.93
N TYR A 171 -10.06 -0.14 -12.89
CA TYR A 171 -10.08 -1.18 -13.92
C TYR A 171 -8.84 -1.11 -14.82
N MET A 172 -8.52 0.07 -15.37
CA MET A 172 -7.35 0.28 -16.22
C MET A 172 -6.05 -0.10 -15.51
N THR A 173 -5.85 0.39 -14.28
CA THR A 173 -4.65 0.09 -13.49
C THR A 173 -4.54 -1.39 -13.13
N CYS A 174 -5.65 -2.05 -12.80
CA CYS A 174 -5.61 -3.48 -12.51
C CYS A 174 -5.31 -4.31 -13.77
N ASN A 175 -5.75 -3.86 -14.94
CA ASN A 175 -5.49 -4.55 -16.19
C ASN A 175 -4.05 -4.39 -16.66
N ASP A 176 -3.55 -3.16 -16.74
CA ASP A 176 -2.28 -2.87 -17.39
C ASP A 176 -1.10 -2.97 -16.41
N SER A 177 -1.36 -2.88 -15.10
CA SER A 177 -0.32 -2.84 -14.05
C SER A 177 -0.57 -3.82 -12.90
N GLY A 178 -1.61 -4.68 -13.02
CA GLY A 178 -2.02 -5.58 -11.94
C GLY A 178 -2.30 -7.00 -12.44
N TYR A 179 -3.48 -7.51 -12.06
CA TYR A 179 -3.86 -8.91 -12.19
C TYR A 179 -5.20 -9.12 -12.92
N GLN A 180 -5.70 -8.10 -13.63
CA GLN A 180 -6.95 -8.16 -14.39
C GLN A 180 -8.15 -8.62 -13.53
N ALA A 181 -8.13 -8.27 -12.24
CA ALA A 181 -9.06 -8.75 -11.22
C ALA A 181 -10.27 -7.83 -10.99
N ILE A 182 -10.52 -6.88 -11.89
CA ILE A 182 -11.66 -5.98 -11.83
C ILE A 182 -12.45 -6.13 -13.13
N LYS A 183 -13.74 -6.37 -13.03
CA LYS A 183 -14.68 -6.32 -14.14
C LYS A 183 -15.31 -4.95 -14.19
N PHE A 184 -15.47 -4.40 -15.39
CA PHE A 184 -16.12 -3.12 -15.60
C PHE A 184 -17.35 -3.31 -16.46
N ASP A 185 -18.52 -2.97 -15.93
CA ASP A 185 -19.78 -3.16 -16.62
C ASP A 185 -19.88 -2.19 -17.83
N PRO A 186 -20.15 -2.67 -19.05
CA PRO A 186 -20.20 -1.82 -20.25
C PRO A 186 -21.42 -0.90 -20.30
N LYS A 187 -22.45 -1.11 -19.47
CA LYS A 187 -23.66 -0.29 -19.42
C LYS A 187 -23.68 0.64 -18.20
N THR A 188 -23.43 0.08 -17.02
CA THR A 188 -23.49 0.86 -15.77
C THR A 188 -22.17 1.55 -15.45
N HIS A 189 -21.07 1.13 -16.09
CA HIS A 189 -19.72 1.60 -15.81
C HIS A 189 -19.36 1.47 -14.31
N LEU A 190 -19.92 0.48 -13.63
CA LEU A 190 -19.58 0.14 -12.25
C LEU A 190 -18.51 -0.95 -12.25
N PRO A 191 -17.42 -0.76 -11.46
CA PRO A 191 -16.39 -1.77 -11.30
C PRO A 191 -16.77 -2.81 -10.24
N PHE A 192 -16.43 -4.08 -10.49
CA PHE A 192 -16.62 -5.19 -9.57
C PHE A 192 -15.31 -5.97 -9.40
N VAL A 193 -14.85 -6.14 -8.15
CA VAL A 193 -13.61 -6.85 -7.84
C VAL A 193 -13.86 -8.37 -7.82
N THR A 194 -13.08 -9.14 -8.57
CA THR A 194 -13.17 -10.61 -8.61
C THR A 194 -12.34 -11.24 -7.49
N LYS A 195 -12.51 -12.56 -7.31
CA LYS A 195 -11.77 -13.36 -6.31
C LYS A 195 -10.26 -13.44 -6.60
N ASP A 196 -9.85 -13.08 -7.81
CA ASP A 196 -8.47 -13.10 -8.29
C ASP A 196 -7.66 -11.90 -7.77
N CYS A 197 -8.32 -10.97 -7.06
CA CYS A 197 -7.65 -9.85 -6.40
C CYS A 197 -6.55 -10.35 -5.44
N THR A 198 -5.34 -9.84 -5.63
CA THR A 198 -4.16 -10.16 -4.82
C THR A 198 -3.92 -9.17 -3.66
N GLY A 199 -4.69 -8.09 -3.60
CA GLY A 199 -4.52 -7.08 -2.56
C GLY A 199 -3.38 -6.09 -2.80
N CYS A 200 -2.87 -5.93 -4.03
CA CYS A 200 -1.73 -5.06 -4.34
C CYS A 200 -1.93 -3.54 -4.14
N THR A 201 -3.11 -3.11 -3.66
CA THR A 201 -3.50 -1.72 -3.37
C THR A 201 -3.45 -0.69 -4.51
N LEU A 202 -2.94 -1.02 -5.70
CA LEU A 202 -2.80 -0.07 -6.81
C LEU A 202 -4.12 0.62 -7.20
N CYS A 203 -5.24 -0.10 -7.18
CA CYS A 203 -6.55 0.47 -7.51
C CYS A 203 -7.00 1.54 -6.50
N VAL A 204 -6.65 1.37 -5.21
CA VAL A 204 -6.95 2.34 -4.16
C VAL A 204 -6.15 3.62 -4.39
N SER A 205 -4.86 3.48 -4.69
CA SER A 205 -3.94 4.60 -4.88
C SER A 205 -4.29 5.50 -6.08
N VAL A 206 -4.97 4.98 -7.10
CA VAL A 206 -5.38 5.75 -8.29
C VAL A 206 -6.84 6.22 -8.26
N CYS A 207 -7.61 5.79 -7.25
CA CYS A 207 -9.02 6.17 -7.14
C CYS A 207 -9.11 7.68 -6.84
N PRO A 208 -9.88 8.46 -7.64
CA PRO A 208 -10.01 9.89 -7.41
C PRO A 208 -10.93 10.25 -6.24
N ILE A 209 -11.69 9.27 -5.70
CA ILE A 209 -12.60 9.47 -4.58
C ILE A 209 -12.00 8.81 -3.35
N ILE A 210 -11.70 9.62 -2.34
CA ILE A 210 -11.15 9.19 -1.05
C ILE A 210 -12.09 8.14 -0.44
N ASP A 211 -11.52 7.05 0.06
CA ASP A 211 -12.23 5.93 0.70
C ASP A 211 -13.32 5.21 -0.11
N CYS A 212 -13.45 5.50 -1.41
CA CYS A 212 -14.37 4.75 -2.28
C CYS A 212 -13.94 3.28 -2.43
N ILE A 213 -12.64 3.00 -2.34
CA ILE A 213 -12.10 1.64 -2.35
C ILE A 213 -11.37 1.41 -1.03
N LYS A 214 -11.80 0.39 -0.28
CA LYS A 214 -11.18 0.00 1.00
C LYS A 214 -10.54 -1.37 0.89
N MET A 215 -9.45 -1.58 1.64
CA MET A 215 -8.81 -2.90 1.74
C MET A 215 -9.42 -3.64 2.93
N LEU A 216 -10.03 -4.79 2.66
CA LEU A 216 -10.64 -5.63 3.68
C LEU A 216 -9.84 -6.94 3.84
N PRO A 217 -9.78 -7.53 5.04
CA PRO A 217 -9.17 -8.84 5.23
C PRO A 217 -9.76 -9.90 4.30
N ARG A 218 -8.90 -10.69 3.67
CA ARG A 218 -9.32 -11.75 2.75
C ARG A 218 -9.92 -12.91 3.53
N THR A 219 -11.17 -13.27 3.21
CA THR A 219 -11.87 -14.41 3.83
C THR A 219 -11.48 -15.77 3.28
N THR A 220 -10.87 -15.83 2.09
CA THR A 220 -10.47 -17.07 1.41
C THR A 220 -8.96 -17.26 1.47
N PRO A 221 -8.44 -18.51 1.52
CA PRO A 221 -7.00 -18.74 1.55
C PRO A 221 -6.35 -18.18 0.29
N TYR A 222 -5.27 -17.41 0.47
CA TYR A 222 -4.51 -16.85 -0.63
C TYR A 222 -3.56 -17.90 -1.21
N LYS A 223 -3.59 -18.08 -2.53
CA LYS A 223 -2.67 -18.93 -3.27
C LYS A 223 -1.96 -18.09 -4.33
N PRO A 224 -0.65 -17.84 -4.18
CA PRO A 224 0.11 -17.08 -5.18
C PRO A 224 0.05 -17.75 -6.56
N TYR A 225 -0.26 -16.97 -7.58
CA TYR A 225 -0.23 -17.43 -8.97
C TYR A 225 1.22 -17.48 -9.46
N ARG A 226 1.72 -18.69 -9.73
CA ARG A 226 3.11 -18.90 -10.19
C ARG A 226 3.24 -18.98 -11.72
N GLY A 227 2.14 -18.95 -12.46
CA GLY A 227 2.11 -19.19 -13.92
C GLY A 227 2.40 -20.64 -14.29
N ILE A 228 3.63 -21.10 -14.02
CA ILE A 228 4.07 -22.48 -14.22
C ILE A 228 4.07 -23.19 -12.86
N GLN A 229 3.63 -24.44 -12.84
CA GLN A 229 3.71 -25.24 -11.62
C GLN A 229 5.17 -25.36 -11.18
N PRO A 230 5.49 -25.11 -9.90
CA PRO A 230 6.85 -25.29 -9.42
C PRO A 230 7.26 -26.74 -9.71
N ALA A 231 8.40 -26.92 -10.38
CA ALA A 231 8.91 -28.25 -10.63
C ALA A 231 8.96 -28.99 -9.28
N ASN A 232 8.26 -30.14 -9.20
CA ASN A 232 8.42 -31.03 -8.08
C ASN A 232 9.89 -31.42 -8.05
N LYS A 233 10.68 -30.75 -7.20
CA LYS A 233 11.94 -31.31 -6.73
C LYS A 233 11.52 -32.56 -5.97
N LYS A 234 11.38 -33.68 -6.69
CA LYS A 234 11.68 -34.99 -6.09
C LYS A 234 13.02 -34.73 -5.43
N LEU A 235 13.03 -34.73 -4.10
CA LEU A 235 14.24 -34.67 -3.30
C LEU A 235 15.17 -35.70 -3.92
N ILE A 236 16.15 -35.24 -4.71
CA ILE A 236 17.24 -36.09 -5.13
C ILE A 236 17.89 -36.40 -3.79
N LYS A 237 17.63 -37.60 -3.26
CA LYS A 237 18.38 -38.13 -2.14
C LYS A 237 19.82 -38.08 -2.62
N VAL A 238 20.55 -37.05 -2.18
CA VAL A 238 22.00 -37.06 -2.26
C VAL A 238 22.38 -38.22 -1.35
N GLN A 239 22.53 -39.38 -1.95
CA GLN A 239 23.08 -40.54 -1.28
C GLN A 239 24.46 -40.06 -0.85
N LYS A 240 24.60 -39.82 0.45
CA LYS A 240 25.89 -39.63 1.11
C LYS A 240 26.70 -40.87 0.74
N PHE A 241 27.54 -40.77 -0.29
CA PHE A 241 28.60 -41.74 -0.49
C PHE A 241 29.53 -41.53 0.69
N ILE A 242 29.31 -42.33 1.73
CA ILE A 242 30.27 -42.53 2.80
C ILE A 242 31.48 -43.15 2.10
N PHE A 243 32.48 -42.33 1.81
CA PHE A 243 33.80 -42.83 1.46
C PHE A 243 34.33 -43.53 2.71
N VAL A 244 34.17 -44.85 2.75
CA VAL A 244 34.85 -45.71 3.71
C VAL A 244 36.33 -45.59 3.40
N GLY A 245 37.10 -45.12 4.38
CA GLY A 245 38.51 -44.82 4.24
C GLY A 245 39.31 -46.00 3.71
N PHE A 246 40.19 -45.71 2.76
CA PHE A 246 41.35 -46.53 2.48
C PHE A 246 42.60 -45.72 2.78
N SER A 247 43.48 -46.39 3.51
CA SER A 247 44.73 -45.92 4.09
C SER A 247 45.84 -45.84 3.03
N VAL A 248 46.50 -44.68 3.01
CA VAL A 248 47.95 -44.46 2.78
C VAL A 248 48.48 -44.46 1.34
N GLU A 249 49.15 -43.33 1.08
CA GLU A 249 50.24 -43.06 0.13
C GLU A 249 49.97 -42.71 -1.35
N HIS A 250 50.70 -41.67 -1.76
CA HIS A 250 50.86 -41.04 -3.08
C HIS A 250 49.84 -39.97 -3.54
N PHE A 251 50.27 -38.73 -3.30
CA PHE A 251 49.89 -37.51 -3.99
C PHE A 251 50.05 -37.68 -5.51
N SER A 252 48.96 -37.57 -6.27
CA SER A 252 48.95 -37.07 -7.65
C SER A 252 47.56 -36.56 -7.99
N LEU A 253 47.47 -35.24 -8.11
CA LEU A 253 46.27 -34.50 -8.50
C LEU A 253 46.00 -34.75 -9.99
N ILE A 254 45.10 -35.69 -10.29
CA ILE A 254 44.56 -35.88 -11.64
C ILE A 254 43.05 -35.65 -11.54
N VAL A 255 42.60 -34.43 -11.84
CA VAL A 255 41.19 -34.11 -12.04
C VAL A 255 40.85 -34.40 -13.50
N TRP A 256 40.28 -35.57 -13.77
CA TRP A 256 39.52 -35.83 -14.99
C TRP A 256 38.08 -35.35 -14.78
N GLY A 257 37.73 -34.23 -15.41
CA GLY A 257 36.36 -33.76 -15.48
C GLY A 257 35.56 -34.57 -16.49
N THR A 258 34.45 -35.16 -16.06
CA THR A 258 33.35 -35.58 -16.95
C THR A 258 32.01 -35.33 -16.27
N SER A 259 31.32 -34.26 -16.71
CA SER A 259 29.88 -34.07 -16.57
C SER A 259 29.51 -32.82 -17.35
N GLU A 260 29.31 -33.01 -18.65
CA GLU A 260 28.67 -32.07 -19.56
C GLU A 260 27.34 -31.58 -18.98
N ASN A 261 27.23 -30.29 -18.68
CA ASN A 261 25.94 -29.67 -18.42
C ASN A 261 25.86 -28.27 -19.03
N ARG A 262 24.77 -28.03 -19.75
CA ARG A 262 24.45 -26.95 -20.71
C ARG A 262 24.55 -25.50 -20.20
N SER A 263 25.06 -25.26 -19.00
CA SER A 263 25.10 -23.93 -18.37
C SER A 263 26.26 -23.05 -18.87
N ASN A 264 27.34 -23.65 -19.38
CA ASN A 264 28.55 -22.92 -19.77
C ASN A 264 28.52 -22.33 -21.19
N GLN A 265 27.51 -22.63 -22.01
CA GLN A 265 27.40 -22.02 -23.35
C GLN A 265 26.84 -20.58 -23.33
N ILE A 266 26.11 -20.20 -22.28
CA ILE A 266 25.54 -18.84 -22.19
C ILE A 266 26.59 -17.84 -21.69
N ILE A 267 27.48 -18.27 -20.80
CA ILE A 267 28.53 -17.42 -20.22
C ILE A 267 29.65 -17.13 -21.23
N LYS A 268 30.02 -18.10 -22.09
CA LYS A 268 30.99 -17.86 -23.17
C LYS A 268 30.47 -16.90 -24.26
N LYS A 269 29.18 -16.94 -24.58
CA LYS A 269 28.57 -16.04 -25.59
C LYS A 269 28.49 -14.58 -25.14
N PHE A 270 28.38 -14.32 -23.83
CA PHE A 270 28.37 -12.95 -23.31
C PHE A 270 29.76 -12.30 -23.33
N CYS A 271 30.81 -13.11 -23.13
CA CYS A 271 32.20 -12.63 -23.13
C CYS A 271 32.70 -12.23 -24.53
N GLU A 272 32.35 -13.00 -25.57
CA GLU A 272 32.70 -12.67 -26.96
C GLU A 272 31.95 -11.44 -27.52
N CYS A 273 30.74 -11.15 -27.02
CA CYS A 273 29.98 -9.96 -27.43
C CYS A 273 30.54 -8.66 -26.82
N SER A 274 31.16 -8.74 -25.64
CA SER A 274 31.82 -7.60 -24.98
C SER A 274 33.18 -7.26 -25.59
N GLN A 275 33.92 -8.25 -26.12
CA GLN A 275 35.25 -8.02 -26.70
C GLN A 275 35.20 -7.44 -28.12
N ARG A 276 34.08 -7.59 -28.85
CA ARG A 276 33.91 -6.99 -30.19
C ARG A 276 33.50 -5.51 -30.18
N ARG A 277 33.28 -4.91 -29.01
CA ARG A 277 32.79 -3.52 -28.86
C ARG A 277 33.75 -2.56 -28.15
N ARG A 278 35.05 -2.89 -28.06
CA ARG A 278 36.10 -1.96 -27.63
C ARG A 278 37.29 -2.00 -28.61
N GLY A 279 37.08 -1.43 -29.79
CA GLY A 279 38.16 -0.80 -30.53
C GLY A 279 38.25 0.66 -30.09
N GLU A 280 39.48 1.18 -30.02
CA GLU A 280 39.86 2.59 -29.78
C GLU A 280 40.10 3.00 -28.32
N GLY A 281 41.38 2.87 -27.93
CA GLY A 281 42.16 3.94 -27.30
C GLY A 281 41.87 4.32 -25.84
N ARG A 282 42.55 3.68 -24.88
CA ARG A 282 43.33 4.35 -23.83
C ARG A 282 44.04 3.34 -22.91
N GLU A 283 45.09 3.85 -22.31
CA GLU A 283 46.16 3.25 -21.50
C GLU A 283 45.82 2.03 -20.63
N LYS A 284 46.73 1.04 -20.69
CA LYS A 284 46.81 -0.11 -19.78
C LYS A 284 47.38 0.36 -18.43
N GLY A 285 46.55 0.37 -17.41
CA GLY A 285 46.95 0.47 -16.01
C GLY A 285 45.70 0.36 -15.14
N GLU A 286 45.74 -0.47 -14.09
CA GLU A 286 44.72 -0.57 -13.03
C GLU A 286 43.44 -1.40 -13.30
N ALA A 287 43.55 -2.62 -13.82
CA ALA A 287 42.41 -3.57 -13.88
C ALA A 287 42.64 -4.92 -13.19
N GLU A 288 43.67 -5.06 -12.35
CA GLU A 288 43.97 -6.31 -11.63
C GLU A 288 43.68 -6.27 -10.12
N ARG A 289 42.96 -5.26 -9.61
CA ARG A 289 42.69 -5.12 -8.16
C ARG A 289 41.24 -5.28 -7.71
N LEU A 290 40.33 -5.77 -8.56
CA LEU A 290 38.90 -5.82 -8.19
C LEU A 290 38.24 -7.20 -8.24
N ILE A 291 39.00 -8.29 -8.18
CA ILE A 291 38.44 -9.64 -8.04
C ILE A 291 39.22 -10.41 -6.97
N LEU A 292 39.17 -9.92 -5.73
CA LEU A 292 39.63 -10.69 -4.57
C LEU A 292 39.05 -10.10 -3.29
N LEU A 293 37.72 -10.07 -3.16
CA LEU A 293 37.03 -9.76 -1.90
C LEU A 293 35.57 -10.18 -2.02
N MET A 294 35.33 -11.48 -2.09
CA MET A 294 34.04 -12.09 -1.76
C MET A 294 34.19 -13.61 -1.81
N GLU A 295 34.80 -14.18 -0.78
CA GLU A 295 34.53 -15.55 -0.30
C GLU A 295 35.38 -15.84 0.95
N LEU A 296 35.09 -15.14 2.04
CA LEU A 296 35.42 -15.60 3.39
C LEU A 296 34.28 -15.15 4.30
N ASN A 297 33.34 -16.06 4.55
CA ASN A 297 32.62 -16.22 5.82
C ASN A 297 31.44 -17.19 5.65
N VAL A 298 31.74 -18.49 5.67
CA VAL A 298 30.90 -19.46 6.35
C VAL A 298 31.81 -20.57 6.88
N SER A 299 32.09 -20.54 8.18
CA SER A 299 32.48 -21.72 8.95
C SER A 299 31.92 -21.57 10.36
N VAL A 300 31.25 -22.65 10.78
CA VAL A 300 30.83 -22.97 12.15
C VAL A 300 32.04 -23.03 13.07
#